data_AF-A0A8I6RBR2-F1
#
_entry.id   AF-A0A8I6RBR2-F1
#
_cell.length_a   1.000
_cell.length_b   1.000
_cell.length_c   1.000
_cell.angle_alpha   90.00
_cell.angle_beta   90.00
_cell.angle_gamma   90.00
#
_symmetry.space_group_name_H-M   'P 1'
#
loop_
_entity.id
_entity.type
_entity.pdbx_description
1 polymer ?
#
loop_
_entity_poly.entity_id
_entity_poly.type
_entity_poly.pdbx_seq_one_letter_code
_entity_poly.pdbx_strand_id
1 'polypeptide(L)'
;MSTEGRYFPPYPDFTLELSKKVLTDTRVGETHLVRPSESDNEESSPESLKKHNKTNIGKKKNNVDSNKGKINISRNTPTKPEKKPWQITGKIRKPSEVTSSKPKKPEYMKTGSYFYFKIKPEVDSKVDALILKLYESIMEAVPGLCGGNSDTSIYTGYSGIALLNYFLFKKTRDKVYFDTAKGLVSKALKSLKGRRISFLNGDAGPLALAAIFSVLEQRNEEADDYIHRLIELGDTADSNAPDEILYGRAGYLYALLFVEQETKPLIPDKVLRKTVEKIIQSGTKEAARRKSVVPLYYEWHDKIYLGAAHGYAGILYMLLNASRHMSEYEKENLVKPTLEWLINTKFQSGNFPSSIGSMTDRLIQWCHGAPGFTHLLSLASQVYKNPRYRELALECGDAVWERGLLKKGYSICHGVSGNAYTFLHLYQMTKDIKHLYRAASFVDWCTRYPANEGMRPDRPFSLFEGKAGLLYFLADAKDPLRALFPCYELKSSG
;
A
#
# COMPACT_ATOMS: atom_id res chain seq x y z
N MET A 1 -34.10 10.79 11.22
CA MET A 1 -33.10 11.70 11.83
C MET A 1 -32.17 12.18 10.74
N SER A 2 -31.91 13.49 10.75
CA SER A 2 -31.47 14.34 9.65
C SER A 2 -30.13 13.98 9.02
N THR A 3 -30.12 14.00 7.69
CA THR A 3 -28.96 14.20 6.82
C THR A 3 -28.38 15.60 7.03
N GLU A 4 -27.51 15.76 8.02
CA GLU A 4 -26.63 16.93 8.07
C GLU A 4 -25.45 16.70 7.13
N GLY A 5 -25.61 17.20 5.91
CA GLY A 5 -24.48 17.46 5.01
C GLY A 5 -23.51 18.41 5.72
N ARG A 6 -22.33 17.90 6.06
CA ARG A 6 -21.26 18.74 6.57
C ARG A 6 -20.49 19.32 5.40
N TYR A 7 -20.68 20.62 5.26
CA TYR A 7 -19.86 21.59 4.57
C TYR A 7 -18.39 21.18 4.52
N PHE A 8 -17.85 21.09 3.30
CA PHE A 8 -16.43 21.24 3.04
C PHE A 8 -16.00 22.61 3.57
N PRO A 9 -14.90 22.74 4.34
CA PRO A 9 -14.28 24.05 4.51
C PRO A 9 -13.88 24.57 3.11
N PRO A 10 -13.99 25.89 2.85
CA PRO A 10 -13.48 26.47 1.62
C PRO A 10 -12.00 26.07 1.48
N TYR A 11 -11.66 25.64 0.26
CA TYR A 11 -10.35 25.23 -0.21
C TYR A 11 -9.19 25.87 0.58
N PRO A 12 -8.22 25.09 1.10
CA PRO A 12 -6.95 25.68 1.50
C PRO A 12 -6.34 26.38 0.27
N ASP A 13 -5.87 27.62 0.44
CA ASP A 13 -5.19 28.40 -0.58
C ASP A 13 -3.96 27.64 -1.10
N PHE A 14 -4.14 26.85 -2.16
CA PHE A 14 -3.06 26.11 -2.81
C PHE A 14 -2.70 26.75 -4.15
N THR A 15 -1.60 27.48 -4.14
CA THR A 15 -0.81 27.83 -5.33
C THR A 15 0.19 26.71 -5.57
N LEU A 16 0.09 26.02 -6.70
CA LEU A 16 1.18 25.18 -7.20
C LEU A 16 2.21 26.10 -7.86
N GLU A 17 3.44 26.14 -7.36
CA GLU A 17 4.54 26.77 -8.09
C GLU A 17 5.07 25.81 -9.15
N LEU A 18 4.75 26.10 -10.41
CA LEU A 18 5.28 25.39 -11.56
C LEU A 18 6.58 26.09 -12.00
N SER A 19 7.73 25.54 -11.63
CA SER A 19 9.01 26.02 -12.16
C SER A 19 9.37 25.28 -13.44
N LYS A 20 9.56 26.04 -14.54
CA LYS A 20 10.18 25.55 -15.78
C LYS A 20 11.69 25.63 -15.61
N LYS A 21 12.41 24.51 -15.67
CA LYS A 21 13.85 24.50 -15.90
C LYS A 21 14.19 23.56 -17.06
N VAL A 22 15.03 24.07 -17.96
CA VAL A 22 15.65 23.31 -19.04
C VAL A 22 16.83 22.56 -18.44
N LEU A 23 16.89 21.23 -18.62
CA LEU A 23 18.04 20.42 -18.21
C LEU A 23 19.22 20.70 -19.16
N THR A 24 20.30 21.26 -18.64
CA THR A 24 21.63 21.13 -19.24
C THR A 24 22.28 19.89 -18.65
N ASP A 25 22.65 18.97 -19.53
CA ASP A 25 23.27 17.68 -19.24
C ASP A 25 24.66 17.88 -18.62
N THR A 26 24.87 17.42 -17.38
CA THR A 26 26.20 17.28 -16.77
C THR A 26 26.43 15.83 -16.45
N ARG A 27 27.19 15.17 -17.33
CA ARG A 27 27.85 13.88 -17.11
C ARG A 27 28.77 13.99 -15.89
N VAL A 28 28.60 13.09 -14.93
CA VAL A 28 29.59 12.88 -13.85
C VAL A 28 30.45 11.68 -14.26
N GLY A 29 31.75 11.92 -14.30
CA GLY A 29 32.78 11.01 -14.80
C GLY A 29 33.10 9.85 -13.86
N GLU A 30 33.66 8.83 -14.49
CA GLU A 30 34.28 7.65 -13.90
C GLU A 30 35.57 8.01 -13.16
N THR A 31 35.80 7.37 -12.00
CA THR A 31 37.15 7.18 -11.44
C THR A 31 37.28 5.80 -10.82
N HIS A 32 38.30 5.07 -11.26
CA HIS A 32 38.75 3.75 -10.82
C HIS A 32 39.65 3.80 -9.56
N LEU A 33 39.91 2.58 -9.02
CA LEU A 33 41.02 2.09 -8.15
C LEU A 33 40.70 2.02 -6.64
N VAL A 34 41.09 1.02 -5.81
CA VAL A 34 41.80 -0.28 -5.87
C VAL A 34 41.58 -1.01 -4.51
N ARG A 35 41.64 -2.37 -4.47
CA ARG A 35 41.60 -3.26 -3.27
C ARG A 35 42.92 -3.30 -2.47
N PRO A 36 42.91 -3.81 -1.21
CA PRO A 36 43.48 -5.17 -0.92
C PRO A 36 42.65 -6.00 0.12
N SER A 37 42.38 -7.31 -0.08
CA SER A 37 42.97 -8.55 0.55
C SER A 37 42.92 -8.63 2.10
N GLU A 38 42.73 -9.73 2.84
CA GLU A 38 42.18 -11.13 2.76
C GLU A 38 42.45 -11.77 4.16
N SER A 39 41.83 -12.94 4.46
CA SER A 39 42.05 -13.93 5.57
C SER A 39 41.43 -13.65 6.96
N ASP A 40 40.96 -14.61 7.79
CA ASP A 40 40.54 -16.03 7.69
C ASP A 40 39.94 -16.46 9.07
N ASN A 41 38.95 -17.38 9.06
CA ASN A 41 38.63 -18.50 10.00
C ASN A 41 38.54 -18.27 11.55
N GLU A 42 37.82 -19.01 12.41
CA GLU A 42 37.14 -20.32 12.39
C GLU A 42 36.21 -20.50 13.64
N GLU A 43 35.32 -21.49 13.53
CA GLU A 43 34.40 -22.21 14.43
C GLU A 43 34.53 -22.27 15.98
N SER A 44 33.35 -22.40 16.63
CA SER A 44 32.87 -23.61 17.38
C SER A 44 32.08 -23.31 18.68
N SER A 45 31.04 -24.13 18.90
CA SER A 45 30.21 -24.32 20.12
C SER A 45 30.39 -25.80 20.55
N PRO A 46 29.95 -26.33 21.73
CA PRO A 46 28.50 -26.56 22.00
C PRO A 46 28.04 -26.80 23.48
N GLU A 47 26.75 -27.16 23.63
CA GLU A 47 26.04 -27.93 24.70
C GLU A 47 25.71 -27.28 26.08
N SER A 48 24.74 -27.71 26.90
CA SER A 48 23.37 -28.30 26.81
C SER A 48 22.82 -28.51 28.27
N LEU A 49 21.54 -28.92 28.44
CA LEU A 49 20.81 -29.49 29.63
C LEU A 49 19.91 -28.52 30.47
N LYS A 50 18.56 -28.64 30.46
CA LYS A 50 17.59 -29.53 31.22
C LYS A 50 17.55 -29.21 32.74
N LYS A 51 16.43 -29.07 33.49
CA LYS A 51 15.10 -29.74 33.54
C LYS A 51 14.17 -29.10 34.64
N HIS A 52 12.84 -29.29 34.50
CA HIS A 52 11.76 -29.42 35.54
C HIS A 52 11.33 -28.16 36.36
N ASN A 53 10.05 -27.91 36.78
CA ASN A 53 8.96 -28.79 37.24
C ASN A 53 7.57 -28.06 37.30
N LYS A 54 6.47 -28.82 37.07
CA LYS A 54 5.16 -28.93 37.78
C LYS A 54 4.21 -27.73 38.12
N THR A 55 3.00 -27.84 37.54
CA THR A 55 1.62 -27.76 38.10
C THR A 55 1.18 -26.66 39.09
N ASN A 56 0.08 -25.94 38.80
CA ASN A 56 -1.16 -26.05 39.60
C ASN A 56 -2.44 -25.44 38.97
N ILE A 57 -3.56 -25.98 39.43
CA ILE A 57 -4.97 -25.80 39.03
C ILE A 57 -5.61 -24.60 39.76
N GLY A 58 -6.57 -23.91 39.12
CA GLY A 58 -7.48 -22.96 39.79
C GLY A 58 -8.67 -22.52 38.93
N LYS A 59 -9.87 -22.99 39.28
CA LYS A 59 -11.18 -22.69 38.66
C LYS A 59 -11.83 -21.41 39.24
N LYS A 60 -12.90 -20.96 38.54
CA LYS A 60 -14.05 -20.11 38.99
C LYS A 60 -13.82 -18.59 38.92
N LYS A 61 -14.78 -17.73 38.58
CA LYS A 61 -16.20 -17.84 38.20
C LYS A 61 -16.62 -16.50 37.57
N ASN A 62 -17.66 -16.57 36.75
CA ASN A 62 -18.57 -15.52 36.29
C ASN A 62 -18.83 -14.38 37.28
N ASN A 63 -18.97 -13.15 36.78
CA ASN A 63 -20.26 -12.47 36.95
C ASN A 63 -20.54 -11.47 35.83
N VAL A 64 -21.77 -11.60 35.33
CA VAL A 64 -22.51 -10.69 34.47
C VAL A 64 -23.01 -9.56 35.37
N ASP A 65 -22.96 -8.31 34.90
CA ASP A 65 -24.13 -7.45 35.09
C ASP A 65 -24.23 -6.35 34.04
N SER A 66 -25.42 -6.31 33.47
CA SER A 66 -25.96 -5.33 32.55
C SER A 66 -26.35 -4.06 33.29
N ASN A 67 -26.17 -2.88 32.68
CA ASN A 67 -27.23 -1.88 32.78
C ASN A 67 -27.32 -0.94 31.58
N LYS A 68 -28.55 -0.83 31.09
CA LYS A 68 -29.03 0.08 30.05
C LYS A 68 -29.38 1.43 30.70
N GLY A 69 -29.09 2.53 30.03
CA GLY A 69 -29.61 3.85 30.41
C GLY A 69 -29.62 4.79 29.21
N LYS A 70 -30.82 5.18 28.77
CA LYS A 70 -31.13 5.98 27.57
C LYS A 70 -30.95 7.50 27.80
N ILE A 71 -30.43 8.16 26.77
CA ILE A 71 -30.93 9.36 26.07
C ILE A 71 -31.45 10.54 26.91
N ASN A 72 -30.87 11.73 26.71
CA ASN A 72 -31.67 12.94 26.46
C ASN A 72 -30.92 13.99 25.63
N ILE A 73 -31.62 14.52 24.62
CA ILE A 73 -31.20 15.56 23.68
C ILE A 73 -31.91 16.85 24.10
N SER A 74 -31.19 17.96 24.22
CA SER A 74 -31.77 19.30 24.19
C SER A 74 -31.02 20.19 23.19
N ARG A 75 -31.82 20.93 22.42
CA ARG A 75 -31.42 21.89 21.39
C ARG A 75 -31.15 23.25 22.04
N ASN A 76 -30.12 23.94 21.57
CA ASN A 76 -30.00 25.40 21.67
C ASN A 76 -29.30 25.94 20.42
N THR A 77 -29.99 26.81 19.69
CA THR A 77 -29.43 27.76 18.70
C THR A 77 -29.00 29.04 19.42
N PRO A 78 -27.93 29.73 18.97
CA PRO A 78 -28.19 31.02 18.30
C PRO A 78 -27.14 31.50 17.24
N THR A 79 -27.66 32.28 16.28
CA THR A 79 -27.11 33.50 15.63
C THR A 79 -25.86 33.50 14.74
N LYS A 80 -26.04 34.04 13.52
CA LYS A 80 -25.01 34.49 12.56
C LYS A 80 -24.21 35.71 13.06
N PRO A 81 -23.03 35.96 12.48
CA PRO A 81 -22.79 37.30 11.94
C PRO A 81 -22.33 37.29 10.46
N GLU A 82 -22.89 38.23 9.71
CA GLU A 82 -22.44 38.69 8.40
C GLU A 82 -21.13 39.47 8.50
N LYS A 83 -20.20 39.30 7.54
CA LYS A 83 -19.38 40.37 6.93
C LYS A 83 -19.06 40.03 5.47
N LYS A 84 -19.33 41.00 4.57
CA LYS A 84 -19.15 40.98 3.09
C LYS A 84 -17.69 41.33 2.68
N PRO A 85 -17.37 41.59 1.39
CA PRO A 85 -16.81 40.64 0.42
C PRO A 85 -15.39 41.02 -0.04
N TRP A 86 -14.71 40.09 -0.71
CA TRP A 86 -13.43 40.30 -1.36
C TRP A 86 -13.53 41.34 -2.50
N GLN A 87 -12.56 42.26 -2.58
CA GLN A 87 -12.37 43.20 -3.69
C GLN A 87 -11.61 42.52 -4.83
N ILE A 88 -12.18 42.57 -6.04
CA ILE A 88 -11.51 42.27 -7.31
C ILE A 88 -11.36 43.61 -8.04
N THR A 89 -10.15 44.11 -8.21
CA THR A 89 -9.88 45.23 -9.12
C THR A 89 -9.44 44.70 -10.49
N GLY A 90 -10.39 44.65 -11.42
CA GLY A 90 -10.17 44.44 -12.84
C GLY A 90 -11.43 44.86 -13.59
N LYS A 91 -11.37 45.96 -14.35
CA LYS A 91 -12.52 46.54 -15.06
C LYS A 91 -13.12 45.52 -16.03
N ILE A 92 -14.39 45.16 -15.82
CA ILE A 92 -15.21 44.43 -16.79
C ILE A 92 -16.24 45.41 -17.36
N ARG A 93 -16.21 45.63 -18.68
CA ARG A 93 -17.32 46.27 -19.41
C ARG A 93 -18.52 45.31 -19.41
N LYS A 94 -19.72 45.86 -19.16
CA LYS A 94 -21.00 45.11 -19.17
C LYS A 94 -21.31 44.53 -20.57
N PRO A 95 -22.13 43.46 -20.63
CA PRO A 95 -22.21 42.54 -21.75
C PRO A 95 -23.28 42.95 -22.79
N SER A 96 -23.02 42.62 -24.06
CA SER A 96 -24.06 42.33 -25.04
C SER A 96 -24.33 40.83 -25.09
N GLU A 97 -25.58 40.50 -25.37
CA GLU A 97 -26.27 39.23 -25.19
C GLU A 97 -25.77 38.01 -25.99
N VAL A 98 -25.94 36.84 -25.37
CA VAL A 98 -26.30 35.50 -25.88
C VAL A 98 -25.52 34.93 -27.08
N THR A 99 -24.79 33.83 -26.84
CA THR A 99 -25.07 32.50 -27.44
C THR A 99 -24.08 31.44 -26.92
N SER A 100 -24.55 30.21 -26.83
CA SER A 100 -23.90 29.02 -26.26
C SER A 100 -22.49 28.75 -26.80
N SER A 101 -21.51 28.54 -25.91
CA SER A 101 -20.32 27.74 -26.24
C SER A 101 -19.71 27.08 -25.00
N LYS A 102 -19.22 25.86 -25.21
CA LYS A 102 -18.65 24.90 -24.24
C LYS A 102 -17.71 25.55 -23.20
N PRO A 103 -17.61 24.99 -21.96
CA PRO A 103 -16.68 25.50 -20.96
C PRO A 103 -15.25 25.48 -21.51
N LYS A 104 -14.58 26.64 -21.51
CA LYS A 104 -13.18 26.77 -21.92
C LYS A 104 -12.32 25.88 -21.02
N LYS A 105 -11.55 24.98 -21.63
CA LYS A 105 -10.55 24.14 -20.93
C LYS A 105 -9.57 25.05 -20.17
N PRO A 106 -9.18 24.70 -18.93
CA PRO A 106 -8.25 25.50 -18.15
C PRO A 106 -6.87 25.60 -18.83
N GLU A 107 -6.15 26.67 -18.53
CA GLU A 107 -4.90 27.08 -19.18
C GLU A 107 -3.76 26.05 -19.06
N TYR A 108 -3.83 25.13 -18.09
CA TYR A 108 -2.83 24.08 -17.86
C TYR A 108 -2.77 23.00 -18.97
N MET A 109 -3.75 22.93 -19.87
CA MET A 109 -3.73 21.96 -20.99
C MET A 109 -2.92 22.43 -22.22
N LYS A 110 -2.26 23.60 -22.19
CA LYS A 110 -1.67 24.23 -23.39
C LYS A 110 -0.16 24.07 -23.59
N THR A 111 0.62 23.50 -22.67
CA THR A 111 2.09 23.49 -22.85
C THR A 111 2.75 22.18 -22.43
N GLY A 112 3.37 21.49 -23.39
CA GLY A 112 4.16 20.25 -23.21
C GLY A 112 5.53 20.45 -22.57
N SER A 113 5.61 21.21 -21.47
CA SER A 113 6.84 21.41 -20.70
C SER A 113 6.91 20.45 -19.52
N TYR A 114 8.05 19.79 -19.32
CA TYR A 114 8.36 19.04 -18.10
C TYR A 114 8.38 20.01 -16.91
N PHE A 115 7.52 19.76 -15.92
CA PHE A 115 7.43 20.58 -14.71
C PHE A 115 8.24 19.92 -13.59
N TYR A 116 9.13 20.68 -12.96
CA TYR A 116 9.67 20.30 -11.65
C TYR A 116 8.65 20.69 -10.60
N PHE A 117 8.10 19.68 -9.94
CA PHE A 117 7.12 19.87 -8.87
C PHE A 117 7.85 20.03 -7.54
N LYS A 118 7.57 21.13 -6.85
CA LYS A 118 7.91 21.28 -5.44
C LYS A 118 6.61 21.37 -4.65
N ILE A 119 6.48 20.52 -3.64
CA ILE A 119 5.51 20.75 -2.56
C ILE A 119 5.80 22.15 -2.02
N LYS A 120 4.76 22.92 -1.68
CA LYS A 120 4.93 24.25 -1.09
C LYS A 120 5.98 24.18 0.03
N PRO A 121 7.00 25.06 0.08
CA PRO A 121 8.09 24.95 1.05
C PRO A 121 7.62 24.81 2.51
N GLU A 122 6.50 25.46 2.85
CA GLU A 122 5.85 25.36 4.16
C GLU A 122 5.31 23.95 4.46
N VAL A 123 4.69 23.31 3.48
CA VAL A 123 4.19 21.93 3.60
C VAL A 123 5.36 20.96 3.60
N ASP A 124 6.37 21.17 2.77
CA ASP A 124 7.58 20.35 2.72
C ASP A 124 8.33 20.37 4.07
N SER A 125 8.47 21.56 4.67
CA SER A 125 9.08 21.71 6.01
C SER A 125 8.26 21.00 7.10
N LYS A 126 6.92 21.06 7.03
CA LYS A 126 6.04 20.32 7.96
C LYS A 126 6.17 18.81 7.77
N VAL A 127 6.30 18.35 6.53
CA VAL A 127 6.51 16.94 6.19
C VAL A 127 7.83 16.46 6.79
N ASP A 128 8.92 17.19 6.59
CA ASP A 128 10.23 16.81 7.12
C ASP A 128 10.26 16.78 8.65
N ALA A 129 9.70 17.81 9.31
CA ALA A 129 9.58 17.84 10.76
C ALA A 129 8.74 16.67 11.31
N LEU A 130 7.65 16.32 10.63
CA LEU A 130 6.79 15.20 11.03
C LEU A 130 7.48 13.84 10.78
N ILE A 131 8.20 13.68 9.67
CA ILE A 131 8.98 12.45 9.40
C ILE A 131 9.99 12.20 10.52
N LEU A 132 10.76 13.22 10.93
CA LEU A 132 11.73 13.10 12.01
C LEU A 132 11.06 12.68 13.32
N LYS A 133 10.01 13.39 13.73
CA LYS A 133 9.25 13.09 14.95
C LYS A 133 8.64 11.68 14.95
N LEU A 134 8.10 11.24 13.81
CA LEU A 134 7.56 9.90 13.67
C LEU A 134 8.67 8.85 13.77
N TYR A 135 9.83 9.09 13.14
CA TYR A 135 10.96 8.17 13.17
C TYR A 135 11.51 7.99 14.58
N GLU A 136 11.77 9.08 15.29
CA GLU A 136 12.21 9.07 16.70
C GLU A 136 11.25 8.24 17.56
N SER A 137 9.95 8.50 17.45
CA SER A 137 8.93 7.78 18.21
C SER A 137 8.83 6.29 17.85
N ILE A 138 9.06 5.92 16.58
CA ILE A 138 9.09 4.51 16.16
C ILE A 138 10.33 3.83 16.76
N MET A 139 11.50 4.44 16.63
CA MET A 139 12.77 3.86 17.08
C MET A 139 12.84 3.73 18.61
N GLU A 140 12.25 4.66 19.36
CA GLU A 140 12.10 4.55 20.82
C GLU A 140 11.27 3.32 21.22
N ALA A 141 10.24 2.96 20.42
CA ALA A 141 9.39 1.81 20.71
C ALA A 141 10.00 0.47 20.31
N VAL A 142 10.93 0.44 19.35
CA VAL A 142 11.51 -0.80 18.77
C VAL A 142 12.00 -1.81 19.82
N PRO A 143 12.76 -1.43 20.87
CA PRO A 143 13.21 -2.39 21.88
C PRO A 143 12.06 -3.18 22.52
N GLY A 144 10.93 -2.52 22.79
CA GLY A 144 9.73 -3.16 23.36
C GLY A 144 8.95 -4.01 22.36
N LEU A 145 9.20 -3.87 21.06
CA LEU A 145 8.54 -4.63 19.99
C LEU A 145 9.29 -5.91 19.59
N CYS A 146 10.52 -6.14 20.10
CA CYS A 146 11.40 -7.23 19.67
C CYS A 146 11.61 -8.34 20.73
N GLY A 147 10.65 -8.60 21.62
CA GLY A 147 10.67 -9.71 22.58
C GLY A 147 10.37 -11.10 21.98
N GLY A 148 10.51 -12.17 22.77
CA GLY A 148 10.47 -13.57 22.28
C GLY A 148 9.15 -14.07 21.66
N ASN A 149 8.01 -13.39 21.88
CA ASN A 149 6.70 -13.71 21.27
C ASN A 149 6.20 -12.59 20.34
N SER A 150 7.10 -11.76 19.83
CA SER A 150 6.73 -10.58 19.07
C SER A 150 6.23 -10.90 17.67
N ASP A 151 5.41 -10.00 17.15
CA ASP A 151 4.93 -10.06 15.77
C ASP A 151 6.08 -9.72 14.81
N THR A 152 6.46 -10.69 13.98
CA THR A 152 7.52 -10.56 12.97
C THR A 152 7.00 -10.21 11.59
N SER A 153 5.69 -10.01 11.42
CA SER A 153 5.08 -9.70 10.13
C SER A 153 5.55 -8.35 9.56
N ILE A 154 5.45 -8.20 8.24
CA ILE A 154 5.62 -6.89 7.59
C ILE A 154 4.40 -5.99 7.88
N TYR A 155 3.21 -6.59 7.96
CA TYR A 155 1.95 -5.87 8.12
C TYR A 155 1.89 -5.13 9.46
N THR A 156 2.01 -5.85 10.57
CA THR A 156 1.87 -5.30 11.94
C THR A 156 3.11 -5.43 12.82
N GLY A 157 4.10 -6.21 12.39
CA GLY A 157 5.30 -6.53 13.13
C GLY A 157 6.50 -5.62 12.86
N TYR A 158 7.61 -5.94 13.53
CA TYR A 158 8.84 -5.15 13.42
C TYR A 158 9.59 -5.35 12.09
N SER A 159 9.26 -6.38 11.30
CA SER A 159 9.78 -6.49 9.93
C SER A 159 9.19 -5.39 9.03
N GLY A 160 7.99 -4.88 9.33
CA GLY A 160 7.44 -3.70 8.64
C GLY A 160 8.27 -2.44 8.91
N ILE A 161 8.81 -2.31 10.13
CA ILE A 161 9.75 -1.25 10.50
C ILE A 161 11.09 -1.47 9.81
N ALA A 162 11.53 -2.72 9.65
CA ALA A 162 12.72 -3.05 8.87
C ALA A 162 12.58 -2.62 7.40
N LEU A 163 11.43 -2.91 6.78
CA LEU A 163 11.12 -2.48 5.41
C LEU A 163 11.08 -0.95 5.30
N LEU A 164 10.53 -0.25 6.29
CA LEU A 164 10.58 1.21 6.33
C LEU A 164 12.01 1.73 6.34
N ASN A 165 12.87 1.18 7.19
CA ASN A 165 14.28 1.57 7.26
C ASN A 165 15.02 1.26 5.95
N TYR A 166 14.77 0.10 5.34
CA TYR A 166 15.30 -0.20 4.02
C TYR A 166 14.85 0.81 2.95
N PHE A 167 13.58 1.20 2.98
CA PHE A 167 13.06 2.24 2.10
C PHE A 167 13.76 3.61 2.31
N LEU A 168 13.96 4.03 3.57
CA LEU A 168 14.68 5.25 3.89
C LEU A 168 16.14 5.19 3.41
N PHE A 169 16.83 4.06 3.61
CA PHE A 169 18.16 3.83 3.04
C PHE A 169 18.17 4.00 1.52
N LYS A 170 17.18 3.49 0.79
CA LYS A 170 17.11 3.68 -0.67
C LYS A 170 16.98 5.15 -1.06
N LYS A 171 16.31 5.98 -0.25
CA LYS A 171 16.11 7.41 -0.51
C LYS A 171 17.32 8.25 -0.10
N THR A 172 17.96 7.94 1.02
CA THR A 172 19.02 8.79 1.62
C THR A 172 20.44 8.27 1.42
N ARG A 173 20.59 6.96 1.19
CA ARG A 173 21.86 6.21 1.23
C ARG A 173 22.58 6.26 2.58
N ASP A 174 21.89 6.67 3.64
CA ASP A 174 22.42 6.64 4.99
C ASP A 174 22.41 5.20 5.53
N LYS A 175 23.60 4.70 5.84
CA LYS A 175 23.84 3.32 6.27
C LYS A 175 23.19 3.02 7.62
N VAL A 176 22.92 4.01 8.48
CA VAL A 176 22.23 3.80 9.77
C VAL A 176 20.87 3.13 9.56
N TYR A 177 20.13 3.56 8.53
CA TYR A 177 18.85 2.92 8.18
C TYR A 177 19.05 1.48 7.69
N PHE A 178 20.07 1.22 6.87
CA PHE A 178 20.35 -0.13 6.38
C PHE A 178 20.75 -1.09 7.51
N ASP A 179 21.66 -0.66 8.38
CA ASP A 179 22.12 -1.44 9.54
C ASP A 179 20.95 -1.71 10.52
N THR A 180 20.05 -0.73 10.71
CA THR A 180 18.81 -0.90 11.48
C THR A 180 17.88 -1.94 10.83
N ALA A 181 17.63 -1.84 9.52
CA ALA A 181 16.80 -2.78 8.79
C ALA A 181 17.35 -4.21 8.91
N LYS A 182 18.65 -4.38 8.70
CA LYS A 182 19.35 -5.66 8.83
C LYS A 182 19.19 -6.24 10.24
N GLY A 183 19.46 -5.44 11.28
CA GLY A 183 19.34 -5.89 12.67
C GLY A 183 17.93 -6.37 13.03
N LEU A 184 16.89 -5.72 12.51
CA LEU A 184 15.50 -6.13 12.69
C LEU A 184 15.18 -7.43 11.93
N VAL A 185 15.60 -7.56 10.67
CA VAL A 185 15.40 -8.78 9.88
C VAL A 185 16.13 -9.97 10.51
N SER A 186 17.38 -9.81 10.94
CA SER A 186 18.13 -10.88 11.62
C SER A 186 17.45 -11.37 12.90
N LYS A 187 16.71 -10.51 13.62
CA LYS A 187 15.87 -10.94 14.75
C LYS A 187 14.64 -11.72 14.27
N ALA A 188 13.96 -11.24 13.21
CA ALA A 188 12.79 -11.92 12.64
C ALA A 188 13.12 -13.33 12.15
N LEU A 189 14.27 -13.51 11.51
CA LEU A 189 14.74 -14.80 10.99
C LEU A 189 14.86 -15.88 12.08
N LYS A 190 15.12 -15.50 13.34
CA LYS A 190 15.19 -16.42 14.49
C LYS A 190 13.81 -16.85 15.01
N SER A 191 12.73 -16.27 14.50
CA SER A 191 11.36 -16.46 14.98
C SER A 191 10.38 -16.86 13.87
N LEU A 192 10.90 -17.25 12.70
CA LEU A 192 10.10 -17.79 11.60
C LEU A 192 9.42 -19.10 12.02
N LYS A 193 8.19 -19.30 11.53
CA LYS A 193 7.31 -20.39 12.03
C LYS A 193 6.98 -21.44 10.97
N GLY A 194 7.29 -21.20 9.70
CA GLY A 194 6.94 -22.03 8.55
C GLY A 194 5.44 -22.16 8.28
N ARG A 195 4.59 -21.35 8.93
CA ARG A 195 3.11 -21.54 8.89
C ARG A 195 2.39 -20.67 7.88
N ARG A 196 2.92 -19.48 7.58
CA ARG A 196 2.27 -18.49 6.71
C ARG A 196 3.26 -18.09 5.63
N ILE A 197 2.77 -18.01 4.40
CA ILE A 197 3.63 -17.91 3.22
C ILE A 197 3.67 -16.51 2.59
N SER A 198 2.73 -15.62 2.95
CA SER A 198 2.63 -14.31 2.30
C SER A 198 3.75 -13.37 2.74
N PHE A 199 4.06 -12.37 1.89
CA PHE A 199 4.99 -11.30 2.25
C PHE A 199 4.54 -10.52 3.49
N LEU A 200 3.24 -10.23 3.59
CA LEU A 200 2.71 -9.33 4.60
C LEU A 200 2.60 -9.96 5.99
N ASN A 201 2.07 -11.18 6.11
CA ASN A 201 1.83 -11.84 7.40
C ASN A 201 2.53 -13.18 7.57
N GLY A 202 3.41 -13.55 6.63
CA GLY A 202 4.16 -14.80 6.63
C GLY A 202 5.67 -14.61 6.60
N ASP A 203 6.35 -15.74 6.50
CA ASP A 203 7.80 -15.81 6.58
C ASP A 203 8.48 -15.30 5.29
N ALA A 204 7.73 -15.20 4.19
CA ALA A 204 8.25 -14.70 2.92
C ALA A 204 8.72 -13.24 2.99
N GLY A 205 8.10 -12.40 3.83
CA GLY A 205 8.52 -11.01 4.02
C GLY A 205 9.95 -10.88 4.56
N PRO A 206 10.22 -11.42 5.77
CA PRO A 206 11.56 -11.45 6.33
C PRO A 206 12.59 -12.18 5.44
N LEU A 207 12.23 -13.31 4.82
CA LEU A 207 13.13 -14.05 3.93
C LEU A 207 13.50 -13.24 2.68
N ALA A 208 12.52 -12.60 2.04
CA ALA A 208 12.77 -11.74 0.87
C ALA A 208 13.69 -10.56 1.22
N LEU A 209 13.46 -9.88 2.36
CA LEU A 209 14.34 -8.81 2.82
C LEU A 209 15.76 -9.31 3.10
N ALA A 210 15.90 -10.47 3.75
CA ALA A 210 17.20 -11.07 4.03
C ALA A 210 17.98 -11.38 2.75
N ALA A 211 17.34 -11.98 1.76
CA ALA A 211 17.94 -12.23 0.44
C ALA A 211 18.41 -10.93 -0.22
N ILE A 212 17.57 -9.90 -0.25
CA ILE A 212 17.91 -8.59 -0.82
C ILE A 212 19.12 -7.96 -0.09
N PHE A 213 19.16 -8.03 1.23
CA PHE A 213 20.25 -7.45 2.02
C PHE A 213 21.58 -8.21 1.79
N SER A 214 21.53 -9.54 1.69
CA SER A 214 22.70 -10.34 1.35
C SER A 214 23.25 -10.00 -0.02
N VAL A 215 22.40 -9.77 -1.03
CA VAL A 215 22.82 -9.31 -2.36
C VAL A 215 23.49 -7.94 -2.29
N LEU A 216 22.90 -6.99 -1.55
CA LEU A 216 23.46 -5.64 -1.39
C LEU A 216 24.82 -5.63 -0.69
N GLU A 217 25.05 -6.58 0.21
CA GLU A 217 26.34 -6.78 0.89
C GLU A 217 27.27 -7.75 0.14
N GLN A 218 26.91 -8.17 -1.08
CA GLN A 218 27.69 -9.10 -1.92
C GLN A 218 27.96 -10.47 -1.26
N ARG A 219 27.08 -10.90 -0.36
CA ARG A 219 27.09 -12.22 0.30
C ARG A 219 26.26 -13.22 -0.50
N ASN A 220 26.78 -13.64 -1.66
CA ASN A 220 26.02 -14.44 -2.63
C ASN A 220 25.52 -15.78 -2.08
N GLU A 221 26.34 -16.53 -1.33
CA GLU A 221 25.93 -17.84 -0.77
C GLU A 221 24.77 -17.70 0.22
N GLU A 222 24.78 -16.65 1.04
CA GLU A 222 23.70 -16.39 1.98
C GLU A 222 22.45 -15.84 1.28
N ALA A 223 22.63 -15.09 0.20
CA ALA A 223 21.50 -14.72 -0.65
C ALA A 223 20.84 -15.99 -1.23
N ASP A 224 21.63 -16.93 -1.75
CA ASP A 224 21.14 -18.18 -2.32
C ASP A 224 20.42 -19.05 -1.25
N ASP A 225 20.92 -19.11 0.00
CA ASP A 225 20.21 -19.78 1.11
C ASP A 225 18.82 -19.17 1.36
N TYR A 226 18.74 -17.84 1.49
CA TYR A 226 17.46 -17.18 1.74
C TYR A 226 16.50 -17.32 0.57
N ILE A 227 16.99 -17.30 -0.67
CA ILE A 227 16.19 -17.56 -1.87
C ILE A 227 15.69 -19.01 -1.88
N HIS A 228 16.54 -19.98 -1.57
CA HIS A 228 16.15 -21.39 -1.50
C HIS A 228 15.04 -21.59 -0.45
N ARG A 229 15.21 -21.03 0.75
CA ARG A 229 14.20 -21.09 1.82
C ARG A 229 12.90 -20.37 1.45
N LEU A 230 12.98 -19.26 0.71
CA LEU A 230 11.79 -18.57 0.19
C LEU A 230 11.04 -19.45 -0.81
N ILE A 231 11.75 -20.14 -1.71
CA ILE A 231 11.14 -21.06 -2.68
C ILE A 231 10.52 -22.27 -1.97
N GLU A 232 11.26 -22.88 -1.03
CA GLU A 232 10.80 -24.02 -0.24
C GLU A 232 9.54 -23.69 0.56
N LEU A 233 9.42 -22.47 1.09
CA LEU A 233 8.23 -22.00 1.78
C LEU A 233 6.96 -22.07 0.90
N GLY A 234 7.07 -21.73 -0.39
CA GLY A 234 5.95 -21.85 -1.33
C GLY A 234 5.66 -23.28 -1.78
N ASP A 235 6.66 -24.15 -1.74
CA ASP A 235 6.55 -25.55 -2.14
C ASP A 235 5.97 -26.44 -1.03
N THR A 236 6.31 -26.14 0.22
CA THR A 236 5.81 -26.81 1.42
C THR A 236 4.53 -26.17 1.97
N ALA A 237 4.05 -25.10 1.34
CA ALA A 237 2.80 -24.44 1.67
C ALA A 237 1.62 -25.43 1.73
N ASP A 238 0.75 -25.26 2.73
CA ASP A 238 -0.50 -26.02 2.83
C ASP A 238 -1.26 -25.98 1.49
N SER A 239 -1.74 -27.14 1.03
CA SER A 239 -2.57 -27.22 -0.16
C SER A 239 -3.87 -26.41 -0.02
N ASN A 240 -4.30 -26.16 1.22
CA ASN A 240 -5.43 -25.30 1.58
C ASN A 240 -5.04 -23.84 1.90
N ALA A 241 -3.79 -23.44 1.66
CA ALA A 241 -3.42 -22.03 1.79
C ALA A 241 -4.38 -21.15 0.96
N PRO A 242 -4.83 -19.99 1.47
CA PRO A 242 -5.70 -19.11 0.71
C PRO A 242 -4.94 -18.51 -0.47
N ASP A 243 -5.67 -17.81 -1.35
CA ASP A 243 -5.06 -17.19 -2.54
C ASP A 243 -4.85 -15.68 -2.41
N GLU A 244 -5.43 -15.04 -1.39
CA GLU A 244 -5.41 -13.58 -1.22
C GLU A 244 -4.04 -13.00 -0.78
N ILE A 245 -3.96 -11.66 -0.67
CA ILE A 245 -2.69 -10.94 -0.49
C ILE A 245 -2.13 -11.06 0.92
N LEU A 246 -2.97 -11.04 1.95
CA LEU A 246 -2.48 -10.92 3.33
C LEU A 246 -1.90 -12.23 3.86
N TYR A 247 -2.40 -13.39 3.45
CA TYR A 247 -2.04 -14.71 3.95
C TYR A 247 -1.77 -15.74 2.86
N GLY A 248 -2.20 -15.46 1.64
CA GLY A 248 -2.27 -16.44 0.57
C GLY A 248 -1.16 -16.39 -0.47
N ARG A 249 -1.39 -17.19 -1.52
CA ARG A 249 -0.47 -17.40 -2.65
C ARG A 249 -0.20 -16.13 -3.45
N ALA A 250 -1.17 -15.21 -3.60
CA ALA A 250 -0.90 -13.93 -4.26
C ALA A 250 0.07 -13.06 -3.43
N GLY A 251 -0.04 -13.10 -2.10
CA GLY A 251 0.92 -12.44 -1.20
C GLY A 251 2.31 -13.07 -1.22
N TYR A 252 2.40 -14.37 -1.48
CA TYR A 252 3.67 -15.07 -1.71
C TYR A 252 4.26 -14.73 -3.09
N LEU A 253 3.43 -14.69 -4.14
CA LEU A 253 3.84 -14.25 -5.47
C LEU A 253 4.41 -12.83 -5.45
N TYR A 254 3.81 -11.92 -4.68
CA TYR A 254 4.36 -10.59 -4.44
C TYR A 254 5.80 -10.67 -3.87
N ALA A 255 6.08 -11.55 -2.91
CA ALA A 255 7.41 -11.68 -2.33
C ALA A 255 8.47 -12.05 -3.38
N LEU A 256 8.14 -13.00 -4.26
CA LEU A 256 9.02 -13.42 -5.35
C LEU A 256 9.30 -12.27 -6.33
N LEU A 257 8.25 -11.59 -6.79
CA LEU A 257 8.38 -10.45 -7.70
C LEU A 257 9.11 -9.27 -7.06
N PHE A 258 8.92 -9.06 -5.76
CA PHE A 258 9.63 -8.01 -5.02
C PHE A 258 11.14 -8.27 -4.97
N VAL A 259 11.57 -9.52 -4.76
CA VAL A 259 12.99 -9.89 -4.84
C VAL A 259 13.54 -9.61 -6.23
N GLU A 260 12.85 -10.04 -7.29
CA GLU A 260 13.29 -9.79 -8.67
C GLU A 260 13.41 -8.29 -8.98
N GLN A 261 12.51 -7.47 -8.45
CA GLN A 261 12.53 -6.02 -8.68
C GLN A 261 13.69 -5.33 -7.96
N GLU A 262 14.05 -5.79 -6.76
CA GLU A 262 15.07 -5.16 -5.93
C GLU A 262 16.49 -5.71 -6.21
N THR A 263 16.60 -6.82 -6.92
CA THR A 263 17.87 -7.49 -7.24
C THR A 263 18.02 -7.75 -8.75
N LYS A 264 19.02 -8.53 -9.16
CA LYS A 264 19.03 -9.14 -10.50
C LYS A 264 18.00 -10.29 -10.52
N PRO A 265 17.59 -10.83 -11.67
CA PRO A 265 16.71 -12.00 -11.71
C PRO A 265 17.34 -13.19 -10.94
N LEU A 266 16.92 -13.39 -9.70
CA LEU A 266 17.35 -14.48 -8.81
C LEU A 266 16.28 -15.56 -8.65
N ILE A 267 15.02 -15.21 -8.88
CA ILE A 267 13.93 -16.18 -8.84
C ILE A 267 13.82 -16.88 -10.19
N PRO A 268 13.92 -18.22 -10.26
CA PRO A 268 13.75 -18.92 -11.53
C PRO A 268 12.33 -18.75 -12.08
N ASP A 269 12.19 -18.47 -13.39
CA ASP A 269 10.89 -18.32 -14.07
C ASP A 269 9.91 -19.46 -13.81
N LYS A 270 10.43 -20.70 -13.69
CA LYS A 270 9.63 -21.89 -13.36
C LYS A 270 8.92 -21.78 -12.01
N VAL A 271 9.52 -21.09 -11.03
CA VAL A 271 8.92 -20.87 -9.70
C VAL A 271 7.77 -19.87 -9.78
N LEU A 272 7.96 -18.79 -10.54
CA LEU A 272 6.92 -17.79 -10.78
C LEU A 272 5.74 -18.41 -11.54
N ARG A 273 6.02 -19.16 -12.62
CA ARG A 273 5.02 -19.90 -13.38
C ARG A 273 4.26 -20.89 -12.49
N LYS A 274 4.96 -21.73 -11.72
CA LYS A 274 4.35 -22.69 -10.78
C LYS A 274 3.45 -22.00 -9.75
N THR A 275 3.84 -20.82 -9.27
CA THR A 275 3.04 -20.06 -8.30
C THR A 275 1.76 -19.51 -8.94
N VAL A 276 1.86 -18.95 -10.15
CA VAL A 276 0.70 -18.51 -10.95
C VAL A 276 -0.25 -19.67 -11.24
N GLU A 277 0.28 -20.82 -11.65
CA GLU A 277 -0.50 -22.04 -11.90
C GLU A 277 -1.28 -22.47 -10.66
N LYS A 278 -0.65 -22.50 -9.47
CA LYS A 278 -1.33 -22.86 -8.23
C LYS A 278 -2.53 -21.95 -7.93
N ILE A 279 -2.40 -20.63 -8.15
CA ILE A 279 -3.49 -19.66 -7.93
C ILE A 279 -4.64 -19.89 -8.93
N ILE A 280 -4.32 -20.12 -10.21
CA ILE A 280 -5.32 -20.35 -11.26
C ILE A 280 -6.01 -21.71 -11.08
N GLN A 281 -5.27 -22.76 -10.76
CA GLN A 281 -5.80 -24.10 -10.52
C GLN A 281 -6.71 -24.14 -9.29
N SER A 282 -6.31 -23.46 -8.20
CA SER A 282 -7.18 -23.25 -7.03
C SER A 282 -8.50 -22.59 -7.44
N GLY A 283 -8.42 -21.46 -8.14
CA GLY A 283 -9.60 -20.71 -8.58
C GLY A 283 -10.53 -21.47 -9.52
N THR A 284 -10.00 -22.18 -10.51
CA THR A 284 -10.78 -22.98 -11.47
C THR A 284 -11.41 -24.21 -10.85
N LYS A 285 -10.68 -24.92 -9.97
CA LYS A 285 -11.20 -26.06 -9.21
C LYS A 285 -12.37 -25.66 -8.32
N GLU A 286 -12.21 -24.55 -7.58
CA GLU A 286 -13.27 -24.04 -6.72
C GLU A 286 -14.46 -23.52 -7.52
N ALA A 287 -14.22 -22.89 -8.68
CA ALA A 287 -15.28 -22.46 -9.58
C ALA A 287 -16.11 -23.66 -10.07
N ALA A 288 -15.46 -24.75 -10.49
CA ALA A 288 -16.14 -25.97 -10.89
C ALA A 288 -16.93 -26.61 -9.73
N ARG A 289 -16.32 -26.72 -8.54
CA ARG A 289 -16.96 -27.27 -7.34
C ARG A 289 -18.22 -26.50 -6.95
N ARG A 290 -18.17 -25.17 -7.03
CA ARG A 290 -19.26 -24.26 -6.67
C ARG A 290 -20.27 -24.03 -7.80
N LYS A 291 -20.03 -24.58 -9.01
CA LYS A 291 -20.79 -24.26 -10.23
C LYS A 291 -20.87 -22.75 -10.47
N SER A 292 -19.73 -22.09 -10.28
CA SER A 292 -19.58 -20.64 -10.41
C SER A 292 -19.90 -20.18 -11.83
N VAL A 293 -20.50 -18.99 -11.94
CA VAL A 293 -20.75 -18.31 -13.22
C VAL A 293 -19.50 -17.65 -13.80
N VAL A 294 -18.44 -17.53 -13.00
CA VAL A 294 -17.14 -17.01 -13.44
C VAL A 294 -16.05 -18.08 -13.39
N PRO A 295 -15.03 -18.01 -14.27
CA PRO A 295 -13.99 -19.03 -14.38
C PRO A 295 -13.13 -19.22 -13.13
N LEU A 296 -12.92 -18.16 -12.35
CA LEU A 296 -12.11 -18.20 -11.13
C LEU A 296 -12.98 -17.88 -9.91
N TYR A 297 -12.93 -18.75 -8.91
CA TYR A 297 -13.66 -18.59 -7.65
C TYR A 297 -12.69 -18.57 -6.45
N TYR A 298 -12.77 -17.52 -5.63
CA TYR A 298 -11.93 -17.38 -4.44
C TYR A 298 -12.77 -17.00 -3.22
N GLU A 299 -12.44 -17.59 -2.08
CA GLU A 299 -13.05 -17.27 -0.79
C GLU A 299 -12.00 -17.23 0.30
N TRP A 300 -12.22 -16.39 1.31
CA TRP A 300 -11.41 -16.36 2.51
C TRP A 300 -12.34 -16.20 3.72
N HIS A 301 -12.18 -17.07 4.72
CA HIS A 301 -13.05 -17.12 5.91
C HIS A 301 -14.55 -17.08 5.55
N ASP A 302 -14.97 -18.00 4.68
CA ASP A 302 -16.34 -18.19 4.20
C ASP A 302 -16.97 -16.96 3.53
N LYS A 303 -16.14 -16.04 3.02
CA LYS A 303 -16.58 -14.83 2.34
C LYS A 303 -15.88 -14.63 1.00
N ILE A 304 -16.67 -14.21 0.02
CA ILE A 304 -16.19 -13.83 -1.31
C ILE A 304 -15.81 -12.34 -1.26
N TYR A 305 -14.61 -12.04 -0.79
CA TYR A 305 -14.09 -10.66 -0.71
C TYR A 305 -13.75 -10.12 -2.09
N LEU A 306 -14.01 -8.83 -2.33
CA LEU A 306 -13.76 -8.20 -3.64
C LEU A 306 -12.55 -7.27 -3.65
N GLY A 307 -12.16 -6.73 -2.49
CA GLY A 307 -11.09 -5.75 -2.33
C GLY A 307 -9.67 -6.29 -2.48
N ALA A 308 -8.67 -5.39 -2.34
CA ALA A 308 -7.27 -5.71 -2.61
C ALA A 308 -6.61 -6.61 -1.55
N ALA A 309 -6.99 -6.49 -0.27
CA ALA A 309 -6.33 -7.25 0.79
C ALA A 309 -6.70 -8.74 0.75
N HIS A 310 -8.00 -9.03 0.80
CA HIS A 310 -8.52 -10.39 1.00
C HIS A 310 -9.23 -10.97 -0.21
N GLY A 311 -9.29 -10.24 -1.32
CA GLY A 311 -10.26 -10.49 -2.37
C GLY A 311 -9.72 -10.50 -3.78
N TYR A 312 -10.66 -10.57 -4.71
CA TYR A 312 -10.40 -10.68 -6.14
C TYR A 312 -9.52 -9.55 -6.66
N ALA A 313 -9.72 -8.31 -6.21
CA ALA A 313 -8.93 -7.20 -6.73
C ALA A 313 -7.43 -7.41 -6.49
N GLY A 314 -7.05 -7.96 -5.34
CA GLY A 314 -5.65 -8.28 -5.01
C GLY A 314 -5.12 -9.44 -5.83
N ILE A 315 -5.88 -10.53 -5.88
CA ILE A 315 -5.49 -11.76 -6.59
C ILE A 315 -5.29 -11.48 -8.08
N LEU A 316 -6.27 -10.85 -8.73
CA LEU A 316 -6.19 -10.53 -10.16
C LEU A 316 -5.06 -9.53 -10.44
N TYR A 317 -4.84 -8.56 -9.56
CA TYR A 317 -3.75 -7.60 -9.72
C TYR A 317 -2.38 -8.29 -9.68
N MET A 318 -2.16 -9.24 -8.77
CA MET A 318 -0.91 -9.99 -8.71
C MET A 318 -0.74 -10.94 -9.91
N LEU A 319 -1.81 -11.60 -10.36
CA LEU A 319 -1.77 -12.40 -11.58
C LEU A 319 -1.36 -11.54 -12.79
N LEU A 320 -1.94 -10.35 -12.94
CA LEU A 320 -1.60 -9.45 -14.05
C LEU A 320 -0.17 -8.90 -13.95
N ASN A 321 0.36 -8.65 -12.75
CA ASN A 321 1.78 -8.32 -12.57
C ASN A 321 2.68 -9.47 -13.04
N ALA A 322 2.27 -10.72 -12.82
CA ALA A 322 2.94 -11.92 -13.31
C ALA A 322 2.47 -12.35 -14.72
N SER A 323 1.89 -11.45 -15.53
CA SER A 323 1.29 -11.81 -16.83
C SER A 323 2.26 -12.44 -17.82
N ARG A 324 3.58 -12.18 -17.73
CA ARG A 324 4.59 -12.88 -18.55
C ARG A 324 4.66 -14.39 -18.26
N HIS A 325 4.19 -14.83 -17.10
CA HIS A 325 4.14 -16.24 -16.69
C HIS A 325 2.74 -16.86 -16.83
N MET A 326 1.82 -16.17 -17.51
CA MET A 326 0.52 -16.70 -17.90
C MET A 326 0.47 -16.97 -19.40
N SER A 327 -0.17 -18.07 -19.78
CA SER A 327 -0.58 -18.32 -21.16
C SER A 327 -1.65 -17.32 -21.60
N GLU A 328 -1.81 -17.17 -22.92
CA GLU A 328 -2.86 -16.32 -23.48
C GLU A 328 -4.27 -16.82 -23.11
N TYR A 329 -4.44 -18.14 -23.03
CA TYR A 329 -5.69 -18.75 -22.58
C TYR A 329 -6.05 -18.33 -21.15
N GLU A 330 -5.10 -18.43 -20.21
CA GLU A 330 -5.30 -18.01 -18.82
C GLU A 330 -5.68 -16.53 -18.72
N LYS A 331 -5.01 -15.67 -19.50
CA LYS A 331 -5.29 -14.22 -19.53
C LYS A 331 -6.69 -13.90 -20.04
N GLU A 332 -7.03 -14.41 -21.22
CA GLU A 332 -8.23 -13.99 -21.97
C GLU A 332 -9.48 -14.78 -21.56
N ASN A 333 -9.34 -16.03 -21.12
CA ASN A 333 -10.49 -16.90 -20.83
C ASN A 333 -10.74 -17.14 -19.33
N LEU A 334 -9.76 -16.89 -18.47
CA LEU A 334 -9.91 -17.08 -17.01
C LEU A 334 -9.88 -15.76 -16.25
N VAL A 335 -8.79 -14.99 -16.39
CA VAL A 335 -8.58 -13.75 -15.63
C VAL A 335 -9.51 -12.63 -16.12
N LYS A 336 -9.55 -12.38 -17.44
CA LYS A 336 -10.35 -11.28 -18.01
C LYS A 336 -11.85 -11.41 -17.77
N PRO A 337 -12.51 -12.57 -17.98
CA PRO A 337 -13.95 -12.68 -17.70
C PRO A 337 -14.27 -12.54 -16.20
N THR A 338 -13.37 -13.01 -15.33
CA THR A 338 -13.48 -12.81 -13.87
C THR A 338 -13.34 -11.33 -13.51
N LEU A 339 -12.42 -10.61 -14.14
CA LEU A 339 -12.27 -9.16 -13.98
C LEU A 339 -13.53 -8.40 -14.43
N GLU A 340 -14.13 -8.77 -15.57
CA GLU A 340 -15.37 -8.14 -16.05
C GLU A 340 -16.52 -8.32 -15.06
N TRP A 341 -16.68 -9.54 -14.51
CA TRP A 341 -17.66 -9.78 -13.45
C TRP A 341 -17.38 -8.92 -12.21
N LEU A 342 -16.11 -8.84 -11.79
CA LEU A 342 -15.72 -8.03 -10.64
C LEU A 342 -16.05 -6.55 -10.85
N ILE A 343 -15.79 -6.01 -12.05
CA ILE A 343 -16.11 -4.63 -12.43
C ILE A 343 -17.61 -4.37 -12.37
N ASN A 344 -18.45 -5.34 -12.74
CA ASN A 344 -19.90 -5.21 -12.72
C ASN A 344 -20.50 -5.16 -11.29
N THR A 345 -19.69 -5.38 -10.25
CA THR A 345 -20.12 -5.21 -8.85
C THR A 345 -20.06 -3.75 -8.36
N LYS A 346 -19.52 -2.84 -9.18
CA LYS A 346 -19.32 -1.42 -8.84
C LYS A 346 -20.63 -0.74 -8.43
N PHE A 347 -20.58 0.06 -7.37
CA PHE A 347 -21.68 0.93 -6.96
C PHE A 347 -21.82 2.12 -7.91
N GLN A 348 -23.00 2.74 -7.92
CA GLN A 348 -23.25 3.97 -8.69
C GLN A 348 -22.30 5.13 -8.32
N SER A 349 -21.76 5.13 -7.09
CA SER A 349 -20.80 6.11 -6.60
C SER A 349 -19.38 5.96 -7.15
N GLY A 350 -19.12 4.93 -7.97
CA GLY A 350 -17.77 4.59 -8.45
C GLY A 350 -16.95 3.76 -7.46
N ASN A 351 -17.46 3.47 -6.26
CA ASN A 351 -16.83 2.60 -5.28
C ASN A 351 -17.20 1.12 -5.49
N PHE A 352 -16.55 0.22 -4.75
CA PHE A 352 -16.76 -1.22 -4.82
C PHE A 352 -17.19 -1.82 -3.47
N PRO A 353 -18.00 -2.89 -3.48
CA PRO A 353 -18.37 -3.60 -2.27
C PRO A 353 -17.16 -4.30 -1.63
N SER A 354 -17.24 -4.52 -0.32
CA SER A 354 -16.21 -5.29 0.41
C SER A 354 -16.18 -6.77 0.02
N SER A 355 -17.37 -7.33 -0.22
CA SER A 355 -17.62 -8.74 -0.49
C SER A 355 -18.95 -8.89 -1.24
N ILE A 356 -19.18 -10.04 -1.87
CA ILE A 356 -20.49 -10.37 -2.43
C ILE A 356 -21.57 -10.31 -1.34
N GLY A 357 -22.75 -9.79 -1.71
CA GLY A 357 -23.88 -9.56 -0.80
C GLY A 357 -23.76 -8.32 0.09
N SER A 358 -22.62 -7.61 0.06
CA SER A 358 -22.47 -6.34 0.78
C SER A 358 -23.17 -5.22 0.02
N MET A 359 -24.30 -4.75 0.56
CA MET A 359 -25.08 -3.66 -0.05
C MET A 359 -24.69 -2.26 0.45
N THR A 360 -23.72 -2.17 1.38
CA THR A 360 -23.34 -0.90 2.00
C THR A 360 -22.13 -0.27 1.33
N ASP A 361 -22.35 0.81 0.60
CA ASP A 361 -21.30 1.64 0.01
C ASP A 361 -20.65 2.57 1.05
N ARG A 362 -19.71 2.04 1.83
CA ARG A 362 -19.09 2.78 2.95
C ARG A 362 -17.56 2.74 3.00
N LEU A 363 -16.93 1.65 2.53
CA LEU A 363 -15.50 1.45 2.70
C LEU A 363 -14.76 2.06 1.51
N ILE A 364 -13.96 3.09 1.78
CA ILE A 364 -13.03 3.73 0.84
C ILE A 364 -11.64 3.48 1.38
N GLN A 365 -11.17 2.24 1.27
CA GLN A 365 -9.93 1.76 1.88
C GLN A 365 -9.15 0.93 0.86
N TRP A 366 -7.83 0.85 0.98
CA TRP A 366 -7.05 -0.06 0.14
C TRP A 366 -7.54 -1.50 0.26
N CYS A 367 -7.75 -1.97 1.49
CA CYS A 367 -8.21 -3.34 1.72
C CYS A 367 -9.60 -3.62 1.12
N HIS A 368 -10.51 -2.64 1.14
CA HIS A 368 -11.88 -2.75 0.64
C HIS A 368 -12.35 -1.42 0.02
N GLY A 369 -12.54 -1.41 -1.30
CA GLY A 369 -13.11 -0.29 -2.06
C GLY A 369 -12.19 0.26 -3.15
N ALA A 370 -12.59 1.41 -3.69
CA ALA A 370 -11.97 2.10 -4.82
C ALA A 370 -10.43 2.25 -4.76
N PRO A 371 -9.79 2.55 -3.60
CA PRO A 371 -8.34 2.70 -3.56
C PRO A 371 -7.58 1.45 -4.03
N GLY A 372 -8.01 0.26 -3.62
CA GLY A 372 -7.40 -1.01 -4.05
C GLY A 372 -7.68 -1.29 -5.53
N PHE A 373 -8.90 -1.03 -6.00
CA PHE A 373 -9.31 -1.25 -7.39
C PHE A 373 -8.59 -0.36 -8.40
N THR A 374 -8.18 0.85 -7.99
CA THR A 374 -7.45 1.79 -8.88
C THR A 374 -6.21 1.13 -9.50
N HIS A 375 -5.43 0.40 -8.70
CA HIS A 375 -4.21 -0.26 -9.16
C HIS A 375 -4.52 -1.41 -10.13
N LEU A 376 -5.50 -2.25 -9.80
CA LEU A 376 -5.97 -3.33 -10.67
C LEU A 376 -6.42 -2.79 -12.03
N LEU A 377 -7.32 -1.81 -12.04
CA LEU A 377 -7.91 -1.27 -13.25
C LEU A 377 -6.87 -0.57 -14.14
N SER A 378 -5.93 0.15 -13.52
CA SER A 378 -4.83 0.79 -14.24
C SER A 378 -3.93 -0.23 -14.91
N LEU A 379 -3.56 -1.31 -14.22
CA LEU A 379 -2.75 -2.40 -14.79
C LEU A 379 -3.51 -3.17 -15.87
N ALA A 380 -4.79 -3.47 -15.63
CA ALA A 380 -5.65 -4.13 -16.62
C ALA A 380 -5.76 -3.30 -17.92
N SER A 381 -5.83 -1.97 -17.82
CA SER A 381 -5.82 -1.09 -19.00
C SER A 381 -4.57 -1.28 -19.86
N GLN A 382 -3.42 -1.54 -19.24
CA GLN A 382 -2.15 -1.74 -19.93
C GLN A 382 -2.07 -3.15 -20.53
N VAL A 383 -2.35 -4.18 -19.72
CA VAL A 383 -2.25 -5.58 -20.14
C VAL A 383 -3.22 -5.90 -21.29
N TYR A 384 -4.48 -5.47 -21.16
CA TYR A 384 -5.51 -5.75 -22.16
C TYR A 384 -5.68 -4.65 -23.21
N LYS A 385 -4.88 -3.58 -23.13
CA LYS A 385 -4.93 -2.42 -24.03
C LYS A 385 -6.35 -1.85 -24.22
N ASN A 386 -7.15 -1.88 -23.15
CA ASN A 386 -8.55 -1.45 -23.17
C ASN A 386 -8.72 -0.16 -22.34
N PRO A 387 -9.03 0.99 -22.97
CA PRO A 387 -9.13 2.27 -22.28
C PRO A 387 -10.28 2.34 -21.26
N ARG A 388 -11.30 1.46 -21.36
CA ARG A 388 -12.41 1.39 -20.38
C ARG A 388 -11.90 1.16 -18.96
N TYR A 389 -10.86 0.34 -18.78
CA TYR A 389 -10.31 0.09 -17.45
C TYR A 389 -9.64 1.33 -16.86
N ARG A 390 -8.97 2.13 -17.70
CA ARG A 390 -8.40 3.42 -17.30
C ARG A 390 -9.49 4.41 -16.88
N GLU A 391 -10.61 4.46 -17.58
CA GLU A 391 -11.74 5.32 -17.21
C GLU A 391 -12.32 4.92 -15.84
N LEU A 392 -12.49 3.62 -15.59
CA LEU A 392 -12.94 3.10 -14.29
C LEU A 392 -11.95 3.41 -13.16
N ALA A 393 -10.63 3.39 -13.43
CA ALA A 393 -9.62 3.80 -12.45
C ALA A 393 -9.74 5.29 -12.11
N LEU A 394 -10.07 6.15 -13.08
CA LEU A 394 -10.32 7.57 -12.85
C LEU A 394 -11.56 7.81 -12.00
N GLU A 395 -12.64 7.05 -12.23
CA GLU A 395 -13.84 7.08 -11.39
C GLU A 395 -13.53 6.65 -9.94
N CYS A 396 -12.69 5.63 -9.75
CA CYS A 396 -12.19 5.28 -8.41
C CYS A 396 -11.49 6.48 -7.76
N GLY A 397 -10.64 7.19 -8.51
CA GLY A 397 -9.99 8.41 -8.06
C GLY A 397 -10.98 9.51 -7.65
N ASP A 398 -12.09 9.67 -8.38
CA ASP A 398 -13.12 10.64 -8.01
C ASP A 398 -13.86 10.22 -6.72
N ALA A 399 -14.17 8.93 -6.55
CA ALA A 399 -14.76 8.41 -5.30
C ALA A 399 -13.83 8.59 -4.08
N VAL A 400 -12.52 8.37 -4.26
CA VAL A 400 -11.51 8.60 -3.21
C VAL A 400 -11.36 10.08 -2.90
N TRP A 401 -11.47 10.96 -3.90
CA TRP A 401 -11.40 12.40 -3.67
C TRP A 401 -12.56 12.90 -2.79
N GLU A 402 -13.77 12.40 -3.05
CA GLU A 402 -14.96 12.81 -2.32
C GLU A 402 -15.00 12.26 -0.88
N ARG A 403 -14.54 11.01 -0.67
CA ARG A 403 -14.78 10.27 0.59
C ARG A 403 -13.54 9.64 1.23
N GLY A 404 -12.35 9.89 0.69
CA GLY A 404 -11.10 9.23 1.10
C GLY A 404 -10.41 9.82 2.32
N LEU A 405 -10.87 10.95 2.87
CA LEU A 405 -10.41 11.49 4.15
C LEU A 405 -11.12 10.76 5.30
N LEU A 406 -10.53 9.66 5.76
CA LEU A 406 -11.15 8.74 6.69
C LEU A 406 -11.05 9.20 8.14
N LYS A 407 -12.17 9.07 8.89
CA LYS A 407 -12.18 9.19 10.36
C LYS A 407 -11.39 8.08 11.07
N LYS A 408 -11.00 7.04 10.34
CA LYS A 408 -10.20 5.91 10.85
C LYS A 408 -8.70 6.25 10.96
N GLY A 409 -8.30 7.46 10.54
CA GLY A 409 -6.96 7.99 10.75
C GLY A 409 -6.05 7.84 9.54
N TYR A 410 -4.76 7.71 9.80
CA TYR A 410 -3.68 7.98 8.84
C TYR A 410 -3.04 6.72 8.24
N SER A 411 -3.51 5.51 8.59
CA SER A 411 -2.84 4.27 8.22
C SER A 411 -2.78 3.98 6.71
N ILE A 412 -1.94 3.02 6.33
CA ILE A 412 -1.79 2.55 4.94
C ILE A 412 -2.94 1.62 4.54
N CYS A 413 -3.34 0.67 5.38
CA CYS A 413 -4.36 -0.31 4.98
C CYS A 413 -5.74 0.32 4.76
N HIS A 414 -6.12 1.26 5.63
CA HIS A 414 -7.46 1.80 5.71
C HIS A 414 -7.48 3.21 6.35
N GLY A 415 -6.52 4.03 5.95
CA GLY A 415 -6.39 5.42 6.37
C GLY A 415 -6.08 6.35 5.19
N VAL A 416 -5.90 7.63 5.51
CA VAL A 416 -5.70 8.68 4.50
C VAL A 416 -4.40 8.51 3.72
N SER A 417 -3.32 8.04 4.36
CA SER A 417 -2.04 7.81 3.68
C SER A 417 -2.16 6.73 2.60
N GLY A 418 -2.83 5.62 2.91
CA GLY A 418 -3.10 4.57 1.91
C GLY A 418 -3.96 5.05 0.75
N ASN A 419 -4.99 5.84 1.04
CA ASN A 419 -5.87 6.40 0.01
C ASN A 419 -5.15 7.42 -0.89
N ALA A 420 -4.14 8.13 -0.38
CA ALA A 420 -3.39 9.11 -1.16
C ALA A 420 -2.59 8.47 -2.30
N TYR A 421 -2.15 7.21 -2.15
CA TYR A 421 -1.48 6.45 -3.20
C TYR A 421 -2.36 6.28 -4.45
N THR A 422 -3.69 6.29 -4.33
CA THR A 422 -4.60 6.36 -5.48
C THR A 422 -4.25 7.53 -6.41
N PHE A 423 -3.97 8.70 -5.84
CA PHE A 423 -3.67 9.88 -6.63
C PHE A 423 -2.24 9.90 -7.17
N LEU A 424 -1.28 9.38 -6.41
CA LEU A 424 0.09 9.19 -6.89
C LEU A 424 0.10 8.25 -8.11
N HIS A 425 -0.61 7.12 -8.01
CA HIS A 425 -0.74 6.15 -9.09
C HIS A 425 -1.45 6.74 -10.32
N LEU A 426 -2.60 7.40 -10.13
CA LEU A 426 -3.32 8.05 -11.24
C LEU A 426 -2.50 9.15 -11.90
N TYR A 427 -1.71 9.91 -11.13
CA TYR A 427 -0.78 10.89 -11.67
C TYR A 427 0.30 10.21 -12.51
N GLN A 428 0.89 9.12 -12.04
CA GLN A 428 1.88 8.37 -12.81
C GLN A 428 1.30 7.84 -14.13
N MET A 429 0.08 7.31 -14.11
CA MET A 429 -0.61 6.79 -15.29
C MET A 429 -1.02 7.88 -16.29
N THR A 430 -1.53 9.02 -15.82
CA THR A 430 -2.15 10.04 -16.69
C THR A 430 -1.27 11.23 -17.00
N LYS A 431 -0.30 11.51 -16.13
CA LYS A 431 0.43 12.78 -16.05
C LYS A 431 -0.48 14.01 -15.87
N ASP A 432 -1.75 13.83 -15.49
CA ASP A 432 -2.67 14.93 -15.20
C ASP A 432 -2.39 15.49 -13.81
N ILE A 433 -1.99 16.77 -13.78
CA ILE A 433 -1.65 17.53 -12.59
C ILE A 433 -2.80 17.59 -11.57
N LYS A 434 -4.05 17.40 -11.99
CA LYS A 434 -5.21 17.24 -11.09
C LYS A 434 -4.94 16.18 -10.02
N HIS A 435 -4.39 15.03 -10.41
CA HIS A 435 -4.13 13.95 -9.46
C HIS A 435 -2.97 14.29 -8.52
N LEU A 436 -1.94 14.96 -9.01
CA LEU A 436 -0.86 15.43 -8.14
C LEU A 436 -1.35 16.44 -7.09
N TYR A 437 -2.22 17.37 -7.49
CA TYR A 437 -2.88 18.30 -6.55
C TYR A 437 -3.66 17.55 -5.45
N ARG A 438 -4.42 16.51 -5.84
CA ARG A 438 -5.17 15.68 -4.89
C ARG A 438 -4.22 14.94 -3.92
N ALA A 439 -3.12 14.39 -4.41
CA ALA A 439 -2.09 13.76 -3.58
C ALA A 439 -1.50 14.77 -2.58
N ALA A 440 -1.11 15.96 -3.04
CA ALA A 440 -0.58 17.02 -2.17
C ALA A 440 -1.58 17.49 -1.10
N SER A 441 -2.87 17.53 -1.44
CA SER A 441 -3.94 17.85 -0.47
C SER A 441 -4.05 16.79 0.64
N PHE A 442 -3.86 15.52 0.29
CA PHE A 442 -3.84 14.42 1.28
C PHE A 442 -2.55 14.44 2.11
N VAL A 443 -1.40 14.79 1.52
CA VAL A 443 -0.14 15.03 2.26
C VAL A 443 -0.34 16.13 3.30
N ASP A 444 -0.88 17.30 2.90
CA ASP A 444 -1.17 18.40 3.82
C ASP A 444 -2.11 17.96 4.95
N TRP A 445 -3.14 17.17 4.65
CA TRP A 445 -4.00 16.60 5.67
C TRP A 445 -3.24 15.70 6.65
N CYS A 446 -2.33 14.88 6.15
CA CYS A 446 -1.45 14.02 6.94
C CYS A 446 -0.48 14.82 7.83
N THR A 447 -0.03 16.02 7.43
CA THR A 447 0.85 16.86 8.27
C THR A 447 0.19 17.33 9.57
N ARG A 448 -1.13 17.25 9.69
CA ARG A 448 -1.87 17.58 10.91
C ARG A 448 -1.83 16.48 11.98
N TYR A 449 -1.10 15.38 11.75
CA TYR A 449 -0.94 14.31 12.75
C TYR A 449 -0.45 14.86 14.11
N PRO A 450 -1.01 14.40 15.26
CA PRO A 450 -2.04 13.38 15.42
C PRO A 450 -3.49 13.92 15.50
N ALA A 451 -3.73 15.19 15.15
CA ALA A 451 -4.99 15.88 15.45
C ALA A 451 -6.24 15.19 14.89
N ASN A 452 -6.13 14.45 13.78
CA ASN A 452 -7.24 13.74 13.15
C ASN A 452 -7.08 12.21 13.18
N GLU A 453 -6.31 11.64 14.13
CA GLU A 453 -6.09 10.18 14.19
C GLU A 453 -7.42 9.43 14.43
N GLY A 454 -8.35 10.09 15.13
CA GLY A 454 -9.66 9.54 15.43
C GLY A 454 -9.51 8.35 16.38
N MET A 455 -9.50 7.13 15.82
CA MET A 455 -9.30 5.90 16.60
C MET A 455 -7.83 5.50 16.59
N ARG A 456 -7.25 5.30 17.79
CA ARG A 456 -5.88 4.80 17.93
C ARG A 456 -5.76 3.42 17.25
N PRO A 457 -4.75 3.20 16.39
CA PRO A 457 -4.53 1.90 15.77
C PRO A 457 -4.19 0.82 16.81
N ASP A 458 -4.60 -0.42 16.55
CA ASP A 458 -4.28 -1.58 17.40
C ASP A 458 -2.75 -1.80 17.49
N ARG A 459 -2.04 -1.55 16.38
CA ARG A 459 -0.58 -1.63 16.27
C ARG A 459 -0.01 -0.27 15.89
N PRO A 460 0.13 0.67 16.85
CA PRO A 460 0.35 2.10 16.57
C PRO A 460 1.71 2.42 15.92
N PHE A 461 2.68 1.50 15.96
CA PHE A 461 4.00 1.68 15.33
C PHE A 461 4.17 0.87 14.04
N SER A 462 3.18 0.08 13.64
CA SER A 462 3.28 -0.80 12.49
C SER A 462 3.23 -0.09 11.15
N LEU A 463 3.64 -0.79 10.09
CA LEU A 463 3.63 -0.30 8.72
C LEU A 463 2.20 -0.14 8.17
N PHE A 464 1.31 -1.11 8.38
CA PHE A 464 -0.01 -1.07 7.75
C PHE A 464 -1.08 -0.35 8.56
N GLU A 465 -0.91 -0.22 9.87
CA GLU A 465 -1.90 0.40 10.76
C GLU A 465 -1.38 1.67 11.46
N GLY A 466 -0.07 1.80 11.63
CA GLY A 466 0.53 2.77 12.55
C GLY A 466 1.39 3.86 11.89
N LYS A 467 2.23 4.46 12.74
CA LYS A 467 3.14 5.56 12.42
C LYS A 467 4.13 5.23 11.31
N ALA A 468 4.61 3.99 11.23
CA ALA A 468 5.59 3.61 10.20
C ALA A 468 4.99 3.73 8.79
N GLY A 469 3.70 3.42 8.63
CA GLY A 469 2.98 3.61 7.36
C GLY A 469 2.81 5.08 6.97
N LEU A 470 2.43 5.92 7.93
CA LEU A 470 2.33 7.36 7.70
C LEU A 470 3.69 7.95 7.31
N LEU A 471 4.76 7.58 8.01
CA LEU A 471 6.12 8.01 7.68
C LEU A 471 6.50 7.57 6.27
N TYR A 472 6.29 6.29 5.94
CA TYR A 472 6.58 5.74 4.61
C TYR A 472 5.92 6.58 3.52
N PHE A 473 4.61 6.81 3.63
CA PHE A 473 3.86 7.62 2.68
C PHE A 473 4.41 9.04 2.54
N LEU A 474 4.66 9.74 3.65
CA LEU A 474 5.13 11.12 3.63
C LEU A 474 6.50 11.24 2.93
N ALA A 475 7.40 10.32 3.23
CA ALA A 475 8.72 10.27 2.61
C ALA A 475 8.64 9.88 1.11
N ASP A 476 7.71 9.00 0.74
CA ASP A 476 7.56 8.56 -0.64
C ASP A 476 6.88 9.60 -1.54
N ALA A 477 5.88 10.32 -0.99
CA ALA A 477 5.15 11.37 -1.69
C ALA A 477 6.05 12.56 -2.12
N LYS A 478 7.25 12.68 -1.56
CA LYS A 478 8.27 13.65 -2.02
C LYS A 478 8.79 13.35 -3.44
N ASP A 479 8.66 12.11 -3.92
CA ASP A 479 8.98 11.72 -5.31
C ASP A 479 7.76 11.06 -5.99
N PRO A 480 6.74 11.85 -6.37
CA PRO A 480 5.44 11.33 -6.82
C PRO A 480 5.50 10.51 -8.11
N LEU A 481 6.57 10.64 -8.91
CA LEU A 481 6.77 9.85 -10.13
C LEU A 481 7.31 8.44 -9.86
N ARG A 482 7.90 8.21 -8.68
CA ARG A 482 8.46 6.92 -8.28
C ARG A 482 7.82 6.32 -7.03
N ALA A 483 6.83 6.99 -6.45
CA ALA A 483 6.12 6.52 -5.28
C ALA A 483 5.31 5.25 -5.59
N LEU A 484 5.35 4.27 -4.70
CA LEU A 484 4.66 2.99 -4.89
C LEU A 484 3.96 2.59 -3.60
N PHE A 485 2.71 2.11 -3.70
CA PHE A 485 2.02 1.59 -2.53
C PHE A 485 2.84 0.43 -1.92
N PRO A 486 3.28 0.52 -0.64
CA PRO A 486 4.21 -0.46 -0.07
C PRO A 486 3.58 -1.85 0.00
N CYS A 487 4.37 -2.87 -0.33
CA CYS A 487 3.97 -4.29 -0.25
C CYS A 487 2.78 -4.69 -1.13
N TYR A 488 2.48 -3.92 -2.17
CA TYR A 488 1.40 -4.22 -3.11
C TYR A 488 1.78 -3.81 -4.54
N GLU A 489 2.17 -2.55 -4.74
CA GLU A 489 2.51 -2.03 -6.06
C GLU A 489 3.95 -2.39 -6.44
N LEU A 490 4.14 -2.79 -7.69
CA LEU A 490 5.44 -3.10 -8.29
C LEU A 490 5.73 -2.08 -9.41
N LYS A 491 7.02 -1.81 -9.65
CA LYS A 491 7.48 -0.97 -10.76
C LYS A 491 7.03 -1.60 -12.07
N SER A 492 6.43 -0.80 -12.94
CA SER A 492 6.11 -1.24 -14.30
C SER A 492 7.39 -1.63 -15.03
N SER A 493 7.44 -2.84 -15.56
CA SER A 493 8.45 -3.26 -16.53
C SER A 493 8.23 -2.43 -17.80
N GLY A 494 9.03 -1.38 -17.96
CA GLY A 494 9.01 -0.52 -19.15
C GLY A 494 9.45 -1.24 -20.41
#